data_AF-A0A9P1AUV9-F1
#
_entry.id   AF-A0A9P1AUV9-F1
#
_cell.length_a   1.000
_cell.length_b   1.000
_cell.length_c   1.000
_cell.angle_alpha   90.00
_cell.angle_beta   90.00
_cell.angle_gamma   90.00
#
_symmetry.space_group_name_H-M   'P 1'
#
loop_
_entity.id
_entity.type
_entity.pdbx_description
1 polymer ?
#
loop_
_entity_poly.entity_id
_entity_poly.type
_entity_poly.pdbx_seq_one_letter_code
_entity_poly.pdbx_strand_id
1 'polypeptide(L)'
;MSDDDDDYMSAEILQGVSDAPIHSRFEESRETFKPKRPISHAEREKERRDEALAKPIGQESKGFALMAKMGFKPGMTLGKQREDEIRISEPIGIDIKGNRKGLGHEAEEVQERNDRVEAVMQKMKEQAAKHEELIDDYSKRRRQDENAKQLVKDIRACRKVCEELDHRIERKVPKVAWFWRSYKVIKEDDAPKRYHRHHEEEEEEEYKYSNGLKAPVDPNYDVTMPLEELETILRTINEYLRDGHFYCIWCGANYCSPEDMAEHCPGATRRAHHGDDDHE
;
A
#
# COMPACT_ATOMS: atom_id res chain seq x y z
N MET A 1 49.87 -27.69 -22.02
CA MET A 1 49.58 -26.53 -21.17
C MET A 1 49.40 -25.33 -22.08
N SER A 2 48.14 -24.87 -22.15
CA SER A 2 47.59 -23.60 -22.66
C SER A 2 46.08 -23.92 -22.78
N ASP A 3 45.33 -23.90 -21.68
CA ASP A 3 44.58 -22.74 -21.15
C ASP A 3 43.70 -22.10 -22.21
N ASP A 4 42.45 -22.58 -22.25
CA ASP A 4 41.30 -21.99 -22.96
C ASP A 4 40.15 -22.06 -21.94
N ASP A 5 40.17 -21.12 -20.99
CA ASP A 5 39.11 -20.95 -20.00
C ASP A 5 37.94 -20.26 -20.70
N ASP A 6 36.95 -21.06 -21.09
CA ASP A 6 35.68 -20.59 -21.63
C ASP A 6 34.97 -19.66 -20.63
N ASP A 7 34.58 -18.50 -21.15
CA ASP A 7 33.91 -17.36 -20.52
C ASP A 7 32.59 -17.74 -19.80
N TYR A 8 32.72 -18.31 -18.60
CA TYR A 8 31.61 -18.76 -17.73
C TYR A 8 30.87 -17.60 -17.02
N MET A 9 30.73 -16.42 -17.64
CA MET A 9 29.97 -15.27 -17.09
C MET A 9 29.42 -14.34 -18.20
N SER A 10 28.93 -14.88 -19.31
CA SER A 10 28.22 -14.05 -20.31
C SER A 10 26.79 -13.69 -19.86
N ALA A 11 26.42 -12.42 -20.07
CA ALA A 11 25.19 -11.79 -19.60
C ALA A 11 23.88 -12.36 -20.20
N GLU A 12 23.97 -13.32 -21.12
CA GLU A 12 22.81 -13.97 -21.75
C GLU A 12 22.17 -15.03 -20.84
N ILE A 13 22.92 -15.56 -19.86
CA ILE A 13 22.42 -16.50 -18.84
C ILE A 13 21.64 -15.77 -17.73
N LEU A 14 21.87 -14.45 -17.55
CA LEU A 14 21.29 -13.66 -16.46
C LEU A 14 20.00 -12.91 -16.84
N GLN A 15 19.60 -12.86 -18.13
CA GLN A 15 18.37 -12.18 -18.55
C GLN A 15 17.08 -13.01 -18.31
N GLY A 16 17.18 -14.26 -17.84
CA GLY A 16 16.04 -15.14 -17.61
C GLY A 16 15.55 -15.24 -16.16
N VAL A 17 16.24 -14.62 -15.18
CA VAL A 17 15.89 -14.75 -13.75
C VAL A 17 15.18 -13.49 -13.29
N SER A 18 13.86 -13.45 -13.52
CA SER A 18 12.98 -12.55 -12.78
C SER A 18 12.90 -13.03 -11.33
N ASP A 19 13.24 -12.15 -10.39
CA ASP A 19 13.07 -12.34 -8.94
C ASP A 19 11.58 -12.44 -8.58
N ALA A 20 11.01 -13.62 -8.75
CA ALA A 20 9.74 -14.01 -8.16
C ALA A 20 10.02 -15.14 -7.15
N PRO A 21 9.43 -15.12 -5.94
CA PRO A 21 9.66 -16.16 -4.96
C PRO A 21 9.15 -17.51 -5.49
N ILE A 22 10.09 -18.42 -5.72
CA ILE A 22 9.82 -19.80 -6.10
C ILE A 22 9.41 -20.57 -4.84
N HIS A 23 8.29 -21.29 -4.96
CA HIS A 23 7.69 -22.25 -4.02
C HIS A 23 6.75 -21.71 -2.93
N SER A 24 5.53 -21.35 -3.35
CA SER A 24 4.36 -22.05 -2.82
C SER A 24 3.52 -22.59 -3.98
N ARG A 25 3.61 -23.90 -4.16
CA ARG A 25 2.58 -24.79 -4.71
C ARG A 25 1.58 -24.11 -5.65
N PHE A 26 1.98 -23.96 -6.92
CA PHE A 26 1.04 -23.91 -8.03
C PHE A 26 0.39 -25.30 -8.14
N GLU A 27 -0.50 -25.62 -7.20
CA GLU A 27 -1.71 -26.36 -7.55
C GLU A 27 -2.51 -25.41 -8.44
N GLU A 28 -2.04 -25.27 -9.68
CA GLU A 28 -2.92 -24.96 -10.79
C GLU A 28 -4.09 -25.90 -10.60
N SER A 29 -5.23 -25.31 -10.27
CA SER A 29 -6.51 -25.98 -10.24
C SER A 29 -6.68 -26.64 -11.60
N ARG A 30 -6.18 -27.88 -11.71
CA ARG A 30 -6.71 -28.87 -12.63
C ARG A 30 -8.16 -28.95 -12.21
N GLU A 31 -8.98 -28.12 -12.84
CA GLU A 31 -10.40 -28.34 -12.95
C GLU A 31 -10.48 -29.72 -13.57
N THR A 32 -10.51 -30.73 -12.70
CA THR A 32 -10.69 -32.12 -13.11
C THR A 32 -12.00 -32.07 -13.87
N PHE A 33 -11.91 -32.19 -15.19
CA PHE A 33 -13.06 -32.27 -16.06
C PHE A 33 -13.75 -33.58 -15.69
N LYS A 34 -14.59 -33.54 -14.65
CA LYS A 34 -15.30 -34.70 -14.16
C LYS A 34 -16.31 -35.01 -15.25
N PRO A 35 -16.18 -36.16 -15.95
CA PRO A 35 -17.17 -36.52 -16.97
C PRO A 35 -18.55 -36.49 -16.31
N LYS A 36 -19.50 -35.80 -16.95
CA LYS A 36 -20.88 -35.73 -16.45
C LYS A 36 -21.36 -37.15 -16.23
N ARG A 37 -21.63 -37.50 -14.98
CA ARG A 37 -22.18 -38.81 -14.63
C ARG A 37 -23.50 -38.98 -15.40
N PRO A 38 -23.80 -40.18 -15.93
CA PRO A 38 -25.09 -40.42 -16.55
C PRO A 38 -26.20 -40.04 -15.56
N ILE A 39 -27.19 -39.29 -16.04
CA ILE A 39 -28.34 -38.82 -15.26
C ILE A 39 -28.93 -40.02 -14.50
N SER A 40 -29.08 -39.87 -13.19
CA SER A 40 -29.56 -40.95 -12.33
C SER A 40 -30.99 -41.34 -12.71
N HIS A 41 -31.37 -42.58 -12.41
CA HIS A 41 -32.75 -43.05 -12.66
C HIS A 41 -33.79 -42.16 -11.98
N ALA A 42 -33.49 -41.69 -10.76
CA ALA A 42 -34.37 -40.81 -9.99
C ALA A 42 -34.56 -39.43 -10.65
N GLU A 43 -33.49 -38.85 -11.21
CA GLU A 43 -33.57 -37.56 -11.93
C GLU A 43 -34.39 -37.70 -13.22
N ARG A 44 -34.21 -38.78 -13.99
CA ARG A 44 -35.01 -39.03 -15.21
C ARG A 44 -36.49 -39.26 -14.91
N GLU A 45 -36.81 -39.92 -13.81
CA GLU A 45 -38.18 -40.15 -13.38
C GLU A 45 -38.85 -38.85 -12.92
N LYS A 46 -38.11 -37.98 -12.23
CA LYS A 46 -38.57 -36.65 -11.84
C LYS A 46 -38.84 -35.75 -13.04
N GLU A 47 -37.90 -35.65 -13.98
CA GLU A 47 -38.08 -34.88 -15.22
C GLU A 47 -39.33 -35.36 -16.00
N ARG A 48 -39.50 -36.68 -16.16
CA ARG A 48 -40.70 -37.25 -16.79
C ARG A 48 -41.99 -36.92 -16.04
N ARG A 49 -41.95 -36.92 -14.71
CA ARG A 49 -43.10 -36.58 -13.87
C ARG A 49 -43.45 -35.11 -14.02
N ASP A 50 -42.47 -34.22 -13.97
CA ASP A 50 -42.65 -32.77 -14.04
C ASP A 50 -43.15 -32.36 -15.44
N GLU A 51 -42.59 -32.94 -16.50
CA GLU A 51 -43.08 -32.75 -17.88
C GLU A 51 -44.52 -33.26 -18.08
N ALA A 52 -44.89 -34.36 -17.42
CA ALA A 52 -46.24 -34.91 -17.51
C ALA A 52 -47.25 -34.09 -16.68
N LEU A 53 -46.84 -33.54 -15.54
CA LEU A 53 -47.67 -32.67 -14.71
C LEU A 53 -47.85 -31.27 -15.32
N ALA A 54 -46.85 -30.78 -16.06
CA ALA A 54 -46.92 -29.48 -16.74
C ALA A 54 -47.87 -29.47 -17.94
N LYS A 55 -48.16 -30.64 -18.54
CA LYS A 55 -49.04 -30.73 -19.72
C LYS A 55 -50.51 -30.87 -19.26
N PRO A 56 -51.40 -29.96 -19.68
CA PRO A 56 -52.82 -30.10 -19.37
C PRO A 56 -53.40 -31.35 -20.02
N ILE A 57 -54.43 -31.94 -19.39
CA ILE A 57 -55.11 -33.13 -19.90
C ILE A 57 -55.69 -32.82 -21.29
N GLY A 58 -55.27 -33.58 -22.30
CA GLY A 58 -55.75 -33.43 -23.67
C GLY A 58 -57.25 -33.75 -23.81
N GLN A 59 -57.91 -33.14 -24.81
CA GLN A 59 -59.34 -33.36 -25.10
C GLN A 59 -59.66 -34.81 -25.49
N GLU A 60 -58.65 -35.57 -25.90
CA GLU A 60 -58.72 -37.01 -26.20
C GLU A 60 -58.89 -37.87 -24.94
N SER A 61 -58.54 -37.35 -23.75
CA SER A 61 -58.71 -38.08 -22.51
C SER A 61 -60.18 -38.29 -22.19
N LYS A 62 -60.56 -39.55 -21.94
CA LYS A 62 -61.91 -39.94 -21.49
C LYS A 62 -62.40 -39.12 -20.29
N GLY A 63 -61.48 -38.71 -19.41
CA GLY A 63 -61.78 -37.88 -18.26
C GLY A 63 -62.22 -36.47 -18.64
N PHE A 64 -61.53 -35.83 -19.61
CA PHE A 64 -61.94 -34.53 -20.13
C PHE A 64 -63.28 -34.62 -20.87
N ALA A 65 -63.50 -35.68 -21.66
CA ALA A 65 -64.77 -35.91 -22.36
C ALA A 65 -65.96 -36.11 -21.40
N LEU A 66 -65.75 -36.78 -20.25
CA LEU A 66 -66.77 -36.91 -19.21
C LEU A 66 -67.04 -35.55 -18.53
N MET A 67 -66.00 -34.79 -18.17
CA MET A 67 -66.14 -33.46 -17.56
C MET A 67 -66.86 -32.48 -18.49
N ALA A 68 -66.52 -32.48 -19.78
CA ALA A 68 -67.18 -31.67 -20.79
C ALA A 68 -68.68 -31.98 -20.91
N LYS A 69 -69.07 -33.26 -20.82
CA LYS A 69 -70.48 -33.70 -20.79
C LYS A 69 -71.22 -33.26 -19.53
N MET A 70 -70.51 -33.04 -18.42
CA MET A 70 -71.05 -32.52 -17.16
C MET A 70 -71.07 -30.98 -17.10
N GLY A 71 -70.73 -30.30 -18.20
CA GLY A 71 -70.80 -28.83 -18.32
C GLY A 71 -69.50 -28.10 -18.00
N PHE A 72 -68.36 -28.80 -17.86
CA PHE A 72 -67.05 -28.17 -17.69
C PHE A 72 -66.56 -27.58 -19.03
N LYS A 73 -66.26 -26.28 -19.05
CA LYS A 73 -65.55 -25.61 -20.16
C LYS A 73 -64.12 -25.28 -19.71
N PRO A 74 -63.11 -25.36 -20.60
CA PRO A 74 -61.74 -24.96 -20.29
C PRO A 74 -61.71 -23.55 -19.68
N GLY A 75 -61.20 -23.42 -18.46
CA GLY A 75 -61.17 -22.15 -17.70
C GLY A 75 -62.31 -21.95 -16.70
N MET A 76 -63.26 -22.88 -16.57
CA MET A 76 -64.29 -22.84 -15.52
C MET A 76 -63.80 -23.54 -14.24
N THR A 77 -63.98 -22.90 -13.09
CA THR A 77 -63.78 -23.53 -11.78
C THR A 77 -64.99 -24.39 -11.40
N LEU A 78 -64.75 -25.54 -10.79
CA LEU A 78 -65.81 -26.46 -10.35
C LEU A 78 -66.53 -25.92 -9.09
N GLY A 79 -67.87 -26.12 -8.99
CA GLY A 79 -68.70 -25.76 -7.83
C GLY A 79 -69.54 -24.46 -7.98
N LYS A 80 -70.53 -24.23 -7.11
CA LYS A 80 -71.44 -23.05 -7.15
C LYS A 80 -70.77 -21.80 -6.59
N GLN A 81 -70.71 -20.69 -7.33
CA GLN A 81 -70.08 -19.42 -6.89
C GLN A 81 -70.64 -18.91 -5.55
N ARG A 82 -69.74 -18.69 -4.59
CA ARG A 82 -69.96 -17.97 -3.32
C ARG A 82 -68.87 -16.89 -3.24
N GLU A 83 -69.22 -15.69 -2.80
CA GLU A 83 -68.34 -14.51 -2.85
C GLU A 83 -67.11 -14.63 -1.92
N ASP A 84 -67.13 -15.54 -0.94
CA ASP A 84 -66.11 -15.64 0.11
C ASP A 84 -65.05 -16.74 -0.08
N GLU A 85 -65.08 -17.52 -1.17
CA GLU A 85 -64.17 -18.66 -1.37
C GLU A 85 -63.20 -18.47 -2.55
N ILE A 86 -61.89 -18.51 -2.24
CA ILE A 86 -60.81 -18.54 -3.24
C ILE A 86 -60.86 -19.90 -3.96
N ARG A 87 -61.21 -19.87 -5.25
CA ARG A 87 -61.29 -21.07 -6.10
C ARG A 87 -59.97 -21.32 -6.79
N ILE A 88 -59.48 -22.54 -6.68
CA ILE A 88 -58.22 -22.93 -7.32
C ILE A 88 -58.54 -23.47 -8.73
N SER A 89 -57.97 -22.84 -9.75
CA SER A 89 -58.05 -23.26 -11.15
C SER A 89 -57.03 -24.34 -11.50
N GLU A 90 -55.99 -24.45 -10.69
CA GLU A 90 -54.87 -25.36 -10.88
C GLU A 90 -54.78 -26.35 -9.70
N PRO A 91 -54.30 -27.58 -9.93
CA PRO A 91 -54.10 -28.53 -8.85
C PRO A 91 -53.08 -28.00 -7.84
N ILE A 92 -53.30 -28.28 -6.54
CA ILE A 92 -52.37 -27.89 -5.47
C ILE A 92 -51.02 -28.57 -5.70
N GLY A 93 -49.95 -27.78 -5.77
CA GLY A 93 -48.59 -28.27 -5.88
C GLY A 93 -48.20 -29.07 -4.64
N ILE A 94 -47.69 -30.30 -4.85
CA ILE A 94 -47.16 -31.15 -3.79
C ILE A 94 -45.63 -31.12 -3.90
N ASP A 95 -44.96 -30.58 -2.89
CA ASP A 95 -43.50 -30.59 -2.83
C ASP A 95 -43.01 -31.92 -2.24
N ILE A 96 -42.50 -32.79 -3.11
CA ILE A 96 -42.02 -34.12 -2.72
C ILE A 96 -40.59 -33.96 -2.23
N LYS A 97 -40.42 -34.00 -0.90
CA LYS A 97 -39.11 -33.93 -0.26
C LYS A 97 -38.25 -35.14 -0.65
N GLY A 98 -37.22 -34.90 -1.47
CA GLY A 98 -36.27 -35.93 -1.92
C GLY A 98 -35.25 -36.34 -0.85
N ASN A 99 -35.18 -35.61 0.26
CA ASN A 99 -34.17 -35.78 1.30
C ASN A 99 -34.75 -36.55 2.49
N ARG A 100 -34.00 -37.51 3.04
CA ARG A 100 -34.32 -38.20 4.31
C ARG A 100 -34.06 -37.35 5.57
N LYS A 101 -33.73 -36.07 5.41
CA LYS A 101 -33.51 -35.13 6.53
C LYS A 101 -34.86 -34.70 7.13
N GLY A 102 -34.89 -34.37 8.42
CA GLY A 102 -36.10 -33.88 9.11
C GLY A 102 -36.64 -32.58 8.50
N LEU A 103 -37.96 -32.34 8.60
CA LEU A 103 -38.55 -31.04 8.21
C LEU A 103 -37.93 -29.93 9.07
N GLY A 104 -37.51 -28.82 8.44
CA GLY A 104 -36.90 -27.67 9.12
C GLY A 104 -35.37 -27.54 9.00
N HIS A 105 -34.64 -28.64 8.75
CA HIS A 105 -33.16 -28.60 8.68
C HIS A 105 -32.59 -27.87 7.46
N GLU A 106 -33.37 -27.70 6.39
CA GLU A 106 -32.89 -26.98 5.19
C GLU A 106 -32.71 -25.48 5.45
N ALA A 107 -33.56 -24.88 6.29
CA ALA A 107 -33.40 -23.48 6.70
C ALA A 107 -32.18 -23.29 7.61
N GLU A 108 -31.98 -24.20 8.56
CA GLU A 108 -30.84 -24.21 9.48
C GLU A 108 -29.51 -24.38 8.72
N GLU A 109 -29.44 -25.29 7.75
CA GLU A 109 -28.24 -25.54 6.95
C GLU A 109 -27.88 -24.35 6.03
N VAL A 110 -28.89 -23.67 5.49
CA VAL A 110 -28.69 -22.44 4.72
C VAL A 110 -28.18 -21.31 5.61
N GLN A 111 -28.74 -21.17 6.82
CA GLN A 111 -28.30 -20.17 7.78
C GLN A 111 -26.87 -20.45 8.24
N GLU A 112 -26.55 -21.68 8.64
CA GLU A 112 -25.19 -22.07 9.04
C GLU A 112 -24.17 -21.83 7.91
N ARG A 113 -24.56 -22.07 6.65
CA ARG A 113 -23.71 -21.77 5.49
C ARG A 113 -23.46 -20.28 5.34
N ASN A 114 -24.50 -19.45 5.49
CA ASN A 114 -24.37 -17.99 5.40
C ASN A 114 -23.48 -17.47 6.53
N ASP A 115 -23.70 -17.93 7.76
CA ASP A 115 -22.89 -17.56 8.94
C ASP A 115 -21.41 -17.92 8.75
N ARG A 116 -21.13 -19.09 8.15
CA ARG A 116 -19.75 -19.50 7.81
C ARG A 116 -19.12 -18.59 6.76
N VAL A 117 -19.86 -18.21 5.72
CA VAL A 117 -19.35 -17.30 4.67
C VAL A 117 -19.09 -15.91 5.25
N GLU A 118 -20.00 -15.42 6.08
CA GLU A 118 -19.87 -14.13 6.74
C GLU A 118 -18.67 -14.12 7.72
N ALA A 119 -18.49 -15.19 8.50
CA ALA A 119 -17.33 -15.34 9.37
C ALA A 119 -15.99 -15.38 8.59
N VAL A 120 -15.96 -16.02 7.41
CA VAL A 120 -14.78 -16.02 6.53
C VAL A 120 -14.53 -14.62 5.96
N MET A 121 -15.57 -13.95 5.48
CA MET A 121 -15.46 -12.59 4.96
C MET A 121 -14.99 -11.61 6.04
N GLN A 122 -15.48 -11.75 7.28
CA GLN A 122 -15.06 -10.95 8.40
C GLN A 122 -13.58 -11.17 8.73
N LYS A 123 -13.11 -12.42 8.78
CA LYS A 123 -11.68 -12.72 8.95
C LYS A 123 -10.81 -12.14 7.84
N MET A 124 -11.26 -12.20 6.59
CA MET A 124 -10.54 -11.59 5.46
C MET A 124 -10.46 -10.06 5.60
N LYS A 125 -11.56 -9.41 6.01
CA LYS A 125 -11.58 -7.95 6.27
C LYS A 125 -10.63 -7.57 7.41
N GLU A 126 -10.64 -8.33 8.51
CA GLU A 126 -9.71 -8.09 9.64
C GLU A 126 -8.25 -8.28 9.24
N GLN A 127 -7.94 -9.28 8.41
CA GLN A 127 -6.59 -9.47 7.88
C GLN A 127 -6.18 -8.35 6.92
N ALA A 128 -7.08 -7.90 6.05
CA ALA A 128 -6.83 -6.78 5.16
C ALA A 128 -6.59 -5.48 5.94
N ALA A 129 -7.40 -5.19 6.96
CA ALA A 129 -7.22 -4.01 7.81
C ALA A 129 -5.88 -4.02 8.56
N LYS A 130 -5.44 -5.18 9.08
CA LYS A 130 -4.10 -5.31 9.68
C LYS A 130 -2.97 -5.11 8.66
N HIS A 131 -3.16 -5.60 7.44
CA HIS A 131 -2.19 -5.39 6.38
C HIS A 131 -2.11 -3.92 5.94
N GLU A 132 -3.26 -3.24 5.89
CA GLU A 132 -3.34 -1.80 5.61
C GLU A 132 -2.65 -0.97 6.69
N GLU A 133 -2.88 -1.27 7.98
CA GLU A 133 -2.18 -0.62 9.11
C GLU A 133 -0.65 -0.81 9.01
N LEU A 134 -0.19 -2.02 8.66
CA LEU A 134 1.23 -2.30 8.46
C LEU A 134 1.84 -1.51 7.28
N ILE A 135 1.11 -1.34 6.17
CA ILE A 135 1.56 -0.54 5.03
C ILE A 135 1.64 0.94 5.40
N ASP A 136 0.66 1.46 6.12
CA ASP A 136 0.60 2.86 6.53
C ASP A 136 1.76 3.19 7.48
N ASP A 137 2.02 2.33 8.47
CA ASP A 137 3.17 2.46 9.37
C ASP A 137 4.52 2.43 8.65
N TYR A 138 4.68 1.53 7.68
CA TYR A 138 5.89 1.47 6.85
C TYR A 138 6.08 2.75 6.03
N SER A 139 5.01 3.21 5.38
CA SER A 139 5.00 4.43 4.57
C SER A 139 5.33 5.67 5.40
N LYS A 140 4.76 5.78 6.61
CA LYS A 140 5.05 6.87 7.57
C LYS A 140 6.51 6.92 7.98
N ARG A 141 7.11 5.78 8.36
CA ARG A 141 8.53 5.70 8.74
C ARG A 141 9.43 6.08 7.57
N ARG A 142 9.12 5.59 6.38
CA ARG A 142 9.88 5.93 5.17
C ARG A 142 9.84 7.42 4.85
N ARG A 143 8.66 8.05 4.93
CA ARG A 143 8.49 9.50 4.75
C ARG A 143 9.31 10.29 5.78
N GLN A 144 9.32 9.86 7.04
CA GLN A 144 10.14 10.49 8.09
C GLN A 144 11.64 10.37 7.81
N ASP A 145 12.12 9.19 7.41
CA ASP A 145 13.53 8.98 7.06
C ASP A 145 13.96 9.82 5.85
N GLU A 146 13.10 9.92 4.83
CA GLU A 146 13.34 10.75 3.65
C GLU A 146 13.34 12.25 4.02
N ASN A 147 12.42 12.68 4.88
CA ASN A 147 12.40 14.05 5.41
C ASN A 147 13.68 14.38 6.20
N ALA A 148 14.12 13.49 7.10
CA ALA A 148 15.37 13.67 7.86
C ALA A 148 16.58 13.81 6.92
N LYS A 149 16.67 12.95 5.89
CA LYS A 149 17.72 13.04 4.87
C LYS A 149 17.67 14.37 4.13
N GLN A 150 16.47 14.86 3.82
CA GLN A 150 16.30 16.12 3.11
C GLN A 150 16.69 17.32 3.98
N LEU A 151 16.29 17.35 5.25
CA LEU A 151 16.71 18.38 6.20
C LEU A 151 18.23 18.43 6.36
N VAL A 152 18.88 17.28 6.51
CA VAL A 152 20.35 17.21 6.60
C VAL A 152 21.03 17.73 5.33
N LYS A 153 20.51 17.40 4.14
CA LYS A 153 21.01 17.95 2.87
C LYS A 153 20.86 19.47 2.83
N ASP A 154 19.68 19.97 3.21
CA ASP A 154 19.37 21.41 3.17
C ASP A 154 20.21 22.19 4.19
N ILE A 155 20.46 21.65 5.39
CA ILE A 155 21.37 22.22 6.38
C ILE A 155 22.79 22.31 5.80
N ARG A 156 23.30 21.22 5.21
CA ARG A 156 24.65 21.23 4.60
C ARG A 156 24.75 22.25 3.46
N ALA A 157 23.71 22.37 2.63
CA ALA A 157 23.65 23.37 1.58
C ALA A 157 23.64 24.80 2.16
N CYS A 158 22.82 25.07 3.17
CA CYS A 158 22.78 26.37 3.85
C CYS A 158 24.14 26.72 4.47
N ARG A 159 24.80 25.78 5.15
CA ARG A 159 26.14 26.00 5.75
C ARG A 159 27.18 26.37 4.70
N LYS A 160 27.19 25.65 3.57
CA LYS A 160 28.09 25.94 2.45
C LYS A 160 27.85 27.33 1.86
N VAL A 161 26.59 27.69 1.61
CA VAL A 161 26.26 29.01 1.04
C VAL A 161 26.51 30.13 2.05
N CYS A 162 26.23 29.90 3.33
CA CYS A 162 26.54 30.84 4.41
C CYS A 162 28.03 31.17 4.44
N GLU A 163 28.89 30.16 4.34
CA GLU A 163 30.34 30.35 4.28
C GLU A 163 30.77 31.15 3.05
N GLU A 164 30.21 30.85 1.88
CA GLU A 164 30.53 31.58 0.64
C GLU A 164 30.10 33.05 0.70
N LEU A 165 28.87 33.32 1.15
CA LEU A 165 28.33 34.68 1.26
C LEU A 165 29.03 35.48 2.36
N ASP A 166 29.35 34.85 3.49
CA ASP A 166 30.13 35.50 4.54
C ASP A 166 31.55 35.85 4.06
N HIS A 167 32.21 34.99 3.28
CA HIS A 167 33.51 35.32 2.68
C HIS A 167 33.41 36.48 1.67
N ARG A 168 32.29 36.60 0.94
CA ARG A 168 32.05 37.71 0.00
C ARG A 168 31.96 39.06 0.70
N ILE A 169 31.47 39.10 1.95
CA ILE A 169 31.46 40.29 2.81
C ILE A 169 32.73 40.39 3.69
N GLU A 170 33.78 39.64 3.35
CA GLU A 170 35.09 39.59 4.04
C GLU A 170 35.02 39.19 5.53
N ARG A 171 33.95 38.49 5.95
CA ARG A 171 33.85 37.95 7.30
C ARG A 171 34.80 36.76 7.44
N LYS A 172 35.66 36.79 8.45
CA LYS A 172 36.69 35.76 8.70
C LYS A 172 36.24 34.66 9.67
N VAL A 173 35.21 34.91 10.48
CA VAL A 173 34.70 33.97 11.48
C VAL A 173 33.17 34.00 11.41
N PRO A 174 32.50 32.84 11.45
CA PRO A 174 31.04 32.81 11.38
C PRO A 174 30.41 33.55 12.57
N LYS A 175 29.21 34.10 12.36
CA LYS A 175 28.44 34.74 13.45
C LYS A 175 28.11 33.74 14.57
N VAL A 176 27.80 32.49 14.19
CA VAL A 176 27.56 31.38 15.11
C VAL A 176 28.52 30.25 14.72
N ALA A 177 29.25 29.68 15.68
CA ALA A 177 30.39 28.80 15.41
C ALA A 177 30.08 27.61 14.48
N TRP A 178 28.86 27.08 14.51
CA TRP A 178 28.41 25.95 13.69
C TRP A 178 27.88 26.35 12.31
N PHE A 179 27.69 27.64 11.99
CA PHE A 179 27.20 28.03 10.66
C PHE A 179 28.17 27.62 9.56
N TRP A 180 29.47 27.66 9.82
CA TRP A 180 30.49 27.13 8.92
C TRP A 180 30.94 25.75 9.37
N ARG A 181 31.39 24.95 8.42
CA ARG A 181 31.94 23.63 8.72
C ARG A 181 33.34 23.73 9.29
N SER A 182 33.64 22.95 10.32
CA SER A 182 35.00 22.74 10.79
C SER A 182 35.52 21.37 10.38
N TYR A 183 36.84 21.27 10.25
CA TYR A 183 37.53 20.07 9.80
C TYR A 183 38.58 19.70 10.84
N LYS A 184 38.61 18.42 11.22
CA LYS A 184 39.65 17.86 12.10
C LYS A 184 40.98 17.93 11.36
N VAL A 185 41.98 18.53 12.00
CA VAL A 185 43.35 18.57 11.49
C VAL A 185 44.00 17.23 11.82
N ILE A 186 44.29 16.44 10.80
CA ILE A 186 45.05 15.19 10.94
C ILE A 186 46.53 15.58 10.94
N LYS A 187 47.28 15.27 12.00
CA LYS A 187 48.72 15.50 12.03
C LYS A 187 49.41 14.39 11.25
N GLU A 188 50.54 14.67 10.59
CA GLU A 188 51.25 13.70 9.74
C GLU A 188 51.75 12.45 10.50
N ASP A 189 51.84 12.51 11.84
CA ASP A 189 52.24 11.40 12.71
C ASP A 189 51.13 10.35 12.97
N ASP A 190 49.89 10.60 12.49
CA ASP A 190 48.71 9.72 12.60
C ASP A 190 48.59 8.69 11.45
N ALA A 191 49.72 8.27 10.86
CA ALA A 191 49.71 7.13 9.93
C ALA A 191 49.16 5.88 10.66
N PRO A 192 48.31 5.04 10.02
CA PRO A 192 47.64 3.95 10.70
C PRO A 192 48.66 2.93 11.24
N LYS A 193 49.03 3.08 12.51
CA LYS A 193 49.87 2.13 13.23
C LYS A 193 49.10 0.82 13.30
N ARG A 194 49.57 -0.18 12.55
CA ARG A 194 49.13 -1.59 12.63
C ARG A 194 49.06 -2.01 14.10
N TYR A 195 47.84 -2.34 14.54
CA TYR A 195 47.48 -3.11 15.73
C TYR A 195 48.54 -3.18 16.84
N HIS A 196 48.64 -2.17 17.72
CA HIS A 196 49.02 -2.39 19.12
C HIS A 196 48.67 -1.21 20.03
N ARG A 197 47.80 -1.52 21.00
CA ARG A 197 47.64 -0.94 22.36
C ARG A 197 47.38 0.58 22.46
N HIS A 198 46.12 0.92 22.70
CA HIS A 198 45.64 2.23 23.17
C HIS A 198 46.42 2.67 24.43
N HIS A 199 47.24 3.71 24.29
CA HIS A 199 47.50 4.66 25.36
C HIS A 199 46.59 5.85 25.06
N GLU A 200 45.55 6.04 25.88
CA GLU A 200 44.74 7.27 25.85
C GLU A 200 45.60 8.40 26.43
N GLU A 201 46.44 9.00 25.59
CA GLU A 201 46.78 10.40 25.77
C GLU A 201 45.61 11.17 25.12
N GLU A 202 44.90 11.98 25.91
CA GLU A 202 43.92 12.94 25.39
C GLU A 202 44.65 13.96 24.51
N GLU A 203 44.97 13.58 23.28
CA GLU A 203 45.44 14.53 22.29
C GLU A 203 44.31 15.52 22.02
N GLU A 204 44.53 16.80 22.35
CA GLU A 204 43.62 17.88 22.02
C GLU A 204 43.35 17.86 20.50
N GLU A 205 42.17 17.38 20.12
CA GLU A 205 41.77 17.36 18.73
C GLU A 205 41.63 18.79 18.20
N GLU A 206 42.54 19.20 17.31
CA GLU A 206 42.50 20.53 16.71
C GLU A 206 41.55 20.56 15.51
N TYR A 207 40.55 21.43 15.54
CA TYR A 207 39.64 21.68 14.42
C TYR A 207 39.91 23.06 13.81
N LYS A 208 39.79 23.17 12.49
CA LYS A 208 39.96 24.43 11.75
C LYS A 208 38.80 24.67 10.79
N TYR A 209 38.45 25.94 10.59
CA TYR A 209 37.59 26.36 9.48
C TYR A 209 38.34 26.22 8.15
N SER A 210 37.63 26.32 7.03
CA SER A 210 38.22 26.28 5.68
C SER A 210 39.33 27.31 5.45
N ASN A 211 39.26 28.45 6.14
CA ASN A 211 40.26 29.52 6.09
C ASN A 211 41.48 29.29 7.01
N GLY A 212 41.56 28.14 7.68
CA GLY A 212 42.68 27.76 8.55
C GLY A 212 42.64 28.30 9.98
N LEU A 213 41.62 29.10 10.33
CA LEU A 213 41.43 29.56 11.71
C LEU A 213 40.93 28.43 12.61
N LYS A 214 41.33 28.46 13.90
CA LYS A 214 40.85 27.49 14.89
C LYS A 214 39.32 27.55 14.99
N ALA A 215 38.71 26.37 14.99
CA ALA A 215 37.28 26.17 15.07
C ALA A 215 36.93 25.20 16.19
N PRO A 216 35.73 25.28 16.78
CA PRO A 216 35.21 24.22 17.62
C PRO A 216 34.94 22.94 16.83
N VAL A 217 34.71 21.84 17.55
CA VAL A 217 34.24 20.58 16.99
C VAL A 217 32.94 20.80 16.20
N ASP A 218 32.88 20.28 14.98
CA ASP A 218 31.69 20.38 14.14
C ASP A 218 30.56 19.54 14.75
N PRO A 219 29.38 20.10 15.07
CA PRO A 219 28.26 19.29 15.47
C PRO A 219 27.84 18.35 14.33
N ASN A 220 27.71 17.06 14.63
CA ASN A 220 27.31 16.07 13.65
C ASN A 220 25.78 16.13 13.44
N TYR A 221 25.36 16.90 12.44
CA TYR A 221 23.97 16.90 11.97
C TYR A 221 23.77 15.75 10.97
N ASP A 222 23.26 14.63 11.46
CA ASP A 222 22.91 13.46 10.67
C ASP A 222 21.45 13.03 10.88
N VAL A 223 21.06 11.95 10.20
CA VAL A 223 19.69 11.42 10.20
C VAL A 223 19.28 10.75 11.51
N THR A 224 20.20 10.57 12.46
CA THR A 224 19.90 9.99 13.78
C THR A 224 19.35 11.03 14.76
N MET A 225 19.52 12.31 14.44
CA MET A 225 18.98 13.43 15.22
C MET A 225 17.46 13.52 15.08
N PRO A 226 16.75 14.00 16.12
CA PRO A 226 15.31 14.26 16.03
C PRO A 226 14.96 15.25 14.92
N LEU A 227 13.88 14.98 14.19
CA LEU A 227 13.39 15.82 13.09
C LEU A 227 13.17 17.28 13.52
N GLU A 228 12.56 17.49 14.68
CA GLU A 228 12.29 18.82 15.24
C GLU A 228 13.59 19.62 15.44
N GLU A 229 14.65 18.98 15.94
CA GLU A 229 15.94 19.63 16.12
C GLU A 229 16.55 20.04 14.77
N LEU A 230 16.56 19.13 13.79
CA LEU A 230 17.03 19.42 12.43
C LEU A 230 16.25 20.58 11.79
N GLU A 231 14.92 20.63 11.96
CA GLU A 231 14.09 21.73 11.48
C GLU A 231 14.45 23.07 12.13
N THR A 232 14.66 23.09 13.46
CA THR A 232 15.07 24.33 14.17
C THR A 232 16.44 24.82 13.73
N ILE A 233 17.39 23.90 13.51
CA ILE A 233 18.74 24.21 13.01
C ILE A 233 18.66 24.79 11.60
N LEU A 234 17.92 24.15 10.70
CA LEU A 234 17.70 24.63 9.33
C LEU A 234 17.05 26.02 9.33
N ARG A 235 16.03 26.23 10.15
CA ARG A 235 15.36 27.53 10.29
C ARG A 235 16.33 28.60 10.75
N THR A 236 17.14 28.33 11.77
CA THR A 236 18.09 29.30 12.35
C THR A 236 19.12 29.78 11.32
N ILE A 237 19.73 28.86 10.55
CA ILE A 237 20.71 29.26 9.54
C ILE A 237 20.06 29.94 8.33
N ASN A 238 18.86 29.52 7.95
CA ASN A 238 18.12 30.14 6.86
C ASN A 238 17.64 31.56 7.21
N GLU A 239 17.18 31.81 8.44
CA GLU A 239 16.89 33.16 8.93
C GLU A 239 18.14 34.06 8.83
N TYR A 240 19.32 33.56 9.20
CA TYR A 240 20.56 34.31 9.01
C TYR A 240 20.85 34.63 7.53
N LEU A 241 20.65 33.68 6.61
CA LEU A 241 20.84 33.90 5.17
C LEU A 241 19.85 34.93 4.62
N ARG A 242 18.59 34.90 5.08
CA ARG A 242 17.53 35.80 4.64
C ARG A 242 17.70 37.21 5.20
N ASP A 243 18.00 37.33 6.48
CA ASP A 243 18.09 38.64 7.14
C ASP A 243 19.45 39.32 6.91
N GLY A 244 20.52 38.53 6.87
CA GLY A 244 21.88 39.04 6.74
C GLY A 244 22.32 39.24 5.29
N HIS A 245 21.94 38.32 4.40
CA HIS A 245 22.42 38.29 3.01
C HIS A 245 21.32 38.46 1.96
N PHE A 246 20.06 38.64 2.40
CA PHE A 246 18.89 38.68 1.53
C PHE A 246 18.89 37.52 0.53
N TYR A 247 19.27 36.33 0.98
CA TYR A 247 19.43 35.17 0.12
C TYR A 247 18.40 34.09 0.45
N CYS A 248 17.77 33.53 -0.58
CA CYS A 248 16.91 32.37 -0.44
C CYS A 248 17.57 31.13 -1.05
N ILE A 249 17.80 30.12 -0.21
CA ILE A 249 18.43 28.85 -0.63
C ILE A 249 17.60 28.08 -1.66
N TRP A 250 16.27 28.17 -1.60
CA TRP A 250 15.37 27.45 -2.51
C TRP A 250 15.16 28.17 -3.84
N CYS A 251 15.19 29.51 -3.85
CA CYS A 251 15.19 30.27 -5.10
C CYS A 251 16.57 30.26 -5.78
N GLY A 252 17.64 30.07 -5.02
CA GLY A 252 19.02 30.17 -5.52
C GLY A 252 19.41 31.60 -5.89
N ALA A 253 18.80 32.61 -5.26
CA ALA A 253 18.94 34.02 -5.64
C ALA A 253 19.17 34.93 -4.41
N ASN A 254 19.98 35.97 -4.63
CA ASN A 254 20.13 37.10 -3.72
C ASN A 254 19.18 38.22 -4.15
N TYR A 255 18.54 38.86 -3.17
CA TYR A 255 17.64 39.99 -3.32
C TYR A 255 18.33 41.29 -2.90
N CYS A 256 17.80 42.43 -3.34
CA CYS A 256 18.41 43.73 -3.03
C CYS A 256 17.95 44.32 -1.69
N SER A 257 16.80 43.89 -1.18
CA SER A 257 16.21 44.40 0.07
C SER A 257 15.29 43.35 0.71
N PRO A 258 14.94 43.48 2.00
CA PRO A 258 14.01 42.55 2.64
C PRO A 258 12.59 42.67 2.07
N GLU A 259 12.18 43.84 1.60
CA GLU A 259 10.90 44.08 0.94
C GLU A 259 10.84 43.37 -0.42
N ASP A 260 11.89 43.52 -1.22
CA ASP A 260 12.05 42.84 -2.51
C ASP A 260 12.00 41.31 -2.37
N MET A 261 12.64 40.78 -1.32
CA MET A 261 12.56 39.37 -1.00
C MET A 261 11.15 38.94 -0.58
N ALA A 262 10.39 39.76 0.15
CA ALA A 262 9.04 39.42 0.56
C ALA A 262 8.05 39.39 -0.61
N GLU A 263 8.27 40.22 -1.63
CA GLU A 263 7.42 40.27 -2.83
C GLU A 263 7.72 39.14 -3.83
N HIS A 264 9.00 38.76 -3.98
CA HIS A 264 9.43 37.82 -5.01
C HIS A 264 9.67 36.39 -4.50
N CYS A 265 9.84 36.18 -3.20
CA CYS A 265 10.13 34.88 -2.63
C CYS A 265 8.85 34.18 -2.11
N PRO A 266 8.48 33.00 -2.62
CA PRO A 266 7.30 32.25 -2.16
C PRO A 266 7.21 31.97 -0.65
N GLY A 267 8.35 31.94 0.05
CA GLY A 267 8.38 31.76 1.49
C GLY A 267 9.76 31.39 2.03
N ALA A 268 9.81 31.09 3.33
CA ALA A 268 11.04 30.75 4.05
C ALA A 268 11.20 29.23 4.30
N THR A 269 10.42 28.37 3.66
CA THR A 269 10.50 26.92 3.80
C THR A 269 10.55 26.25 2.44
N ARG A 270 11.19 25.07 2.37
CA ARG A 270 11.25 24.25 1.14
C ARG A 270 9.87 24.01 0.53
N ARG A 271 8.89 23.66 1.38
CA ARG A 271 7.50 23.39 0.99
C ARG A 271 6.85 24.58 0.27
N ALA A 272 7.18 25.81 0.65
CA ALA A 272 6.65 27.01 -0.01
C ALA A 272 7.15 27.16 -1.46
N HIS A 273 8.29 26.57 -1.82
CA HIS A 273 8.88 26.67 -3.16
C HIS A 273 8.61 25.45 -4.05
N HIS A 274 8.67 24.25 -3.48
CA HIS A 274 8.56 23.00 -4.25
C HIS A 274 7.20 22.30 -4.05
N GLY A 275 6.37 22.77 -3.12
CA GLY A 275 5.17 22.06 -2.69
C GLY A 275 5.51 20.91 -1.74
N ASP A 276 4.47 20.17 -1.33
CA ASP A 276 4.67 18.87 -0.71
C ASP A 276 5.00 17.87 -1.83
N ASP A 277 6.22 17.32 -1.83
CA ASP A 277 6.63 16.20 -2.69
C ASP A 277 5.91 14.90 -2.25
N ASP A 278 4.61 14.97 -1.98
CA ASP A 278 3.75 13.83 -1.70
C ASP A 278 3.38 13.18 -3.05
N HIS A 279 4.34 12.45 -3.63
CA HIS A 279 3.98 11.42 -4.59
C HIS A 279 3.20 10.33 -3.83
N GLU A 280 1.87 10.40 -3.92
CA GLU A 280 0.93 9.33 -3.57
C GLU A 280 1.23 8.04 -4.34
#